data_AF-A0A532D6C9-F1
#
_entry.id   AF-A0A532D6C9-F1
#
_cell.length_a   1.000
_cell.length_b   1.000
_cell.length_c   1.000
_cell.angle_alpha   90.00
_cell.angle_beta   90.00
_cell.angle_gamma   90.00
#
_symmetry.space_group_name_H-M   'P 1'
#
loop_
_entity.id
_entity.type
_entity.pdbx_description
1 polymer ?
#
loop_
_entity_poly.entity_id
_entity_poly.type
_entity_poly.pdbx_seq_one_letter_code
_entity_poly.pdbx_strand_id
1 'polypeptide(L)'
;MFLRIVAILQVPLALTMVLAGSLRGAGDTRFIMVATTIGMWGIRLPLAAIAGPWLTADVFFVWSAMIADWTVRMGLLLWRYRSERWKTIQVIR
;
A
#
# COMPACT_ATOMS: atom_id res chain seq x y z
N MET A 1 -3.70 14.08 -18.44
CA MET A 1 -2.89 12.85 -18.36
C MET A 1 -2.86 12.30 -16.94
N PHE A 2 -2.32 13.07 -15.99
CA PHE A 2 -2.21 12.73 -14.58
C PHE A 2 -3.48 12.12 -13.93
N LEU A 3 -4.65 12.75 -14.12
CA LEU A 3 -5.92 12.25 -13.55
C LEU A 3 -6.31 10.84 -14.01
N ARG A 4 -5.95 10.45 -15.24
CA ARG A 4 -6.25 9.10 -15.77
C ARG A 4 -5.42 8.03 -15.07
N ILE A 5 -4.17 8.36 -14.73
CA ILE A 5 -3.24 7.47 -14.01
C ILE A 5 -3.74 7.27 -12.57
N VAL A 6 -4.17 8.35 -11.91
CA VAL A 6 -4.74 8.28 -10.56
C VAL A 6 -6.08 7.56 -10.52
N ALA A 7 -6.88 7.62 -11.59
CA ALA A 7 -8.14 6.87 -11.65
C ALA A 7 -7.91 5.35 -11.48
N ILE A 8 -6.84 4.80 -12.07
CA ILE A 8 -6.46 3.38 -11.89
C ILE A 8 -6.05 3.12 -10.45
N LEU A 9 -5.36 4.07 -9.81
CA LEU A 9 -4.91 3.98 -8.42
C LEU A 9 -6.05 3.97 -7.41
N GLN A 10 -7.23 4.49 -7.75
CA GLN A 10 -8.39 4.50 -6.85
C GLN A 10 -8.80 3.08 -6.40
N VAL A 11 -8.65 2.07 -7.26
CA VAL A 11 -9.04 0.70 -6.93
C VAL A 11 -8.11 0.10 -5.84
N PRO A 12 -6.77 0.07 -6.00
CA PRO A 12 -5.87 -0.35 -4.94
C PRO A 12 -6.01 0.49 -3.66
N LEU A 13 -6.21 1.79 -3.79
CA LEU A 13 -6.39 2.70 -2.66
C LEU A 13 -7.64 2.34 -1.85
N ALA A 14 -8.79 2.20 -2.50
CA ALA A 14 -10.05 1.86 -1.84
C ALA A 14 -9.96 0.51 -1.13
N LEU A 15 -9.43 -0.52 -1.79
CA LEU A 15 -9.23 -1.84 -1.18
C LEU A 15 -8.28 -1.79 0.02
N THR A 16 -7.18 -1.06 -0.10
CA THR A 16 -6.23 -0.86 1.01
C THR A 16 -6.92 -0.19 2.19
N MET A 17 -7.75 0.83 1.97
CA MET A 17 -8.48 1.52 3.03
C MET A 17 -9.47 0.60 3.74
N VAL A 18 -10.26 -0.18 2.99
CA VAL A 18 -11.24 -1.11 3.56
C VAL A 18 -10.55 -2.21 4.37
N LEU A 19 -9.50 -2.84 3.82
CA LEU A 19 -8.77 -3.91 4.50
C LEU A 19 -7.98 -3.40 5.72
N ALA A 20 -7.34 -2.23 5.61
CA ALA A 20 -6.66 -1.62 6.74
C ALA A 20 -7.63 -1.15 7.82
N GLY A 21 -8.85 -0.75 7.45
CA GLY A 21 -9.92 -0.41 8.40
C GLY A 21 -10.39 -1.65 9.17
N SER A 22 -10.70 -2.73 8.46
CA SER A 22 -11.19 -3.98 9.07
C SER A 22 -10.14 -4.63 9.97
N LEU A 23 -8.89 -4.73 9.52
CA LEU A 23 -7.79 -5.30 10.30
C LEU A 23 -7.47 -4.45 11.55
N ARG A 24 -7.60 -3.12 11.48
CA ARG A 24 -7.46 -2.25 12.67
C ARG A 24 -8.56 -2.51 13.68
N GLY A 25 -9.81 -2.65 13.22
CA GLY A 25 -10.95 -2.96 14.08
C GLY A 25 -10.82 -4.34 14.75
N ALA A 26 -10.16 -5.29 14.10
CA ALA A 26 -9.83 -6.61 14.65
C ALA A 26 -8.57 -6.62 15.54
N GLY A 27 -7.97 -5.47 15.84
CA GLY A 27 -6.76 -5.37 16.67
C GLY A 27 -5.44 -5.66 15.96
N ASP A 28 -5.44 -5.98 14.66
CA ASP A 28 -4.22 -6.23 13.87
C ASP A 28 -3.56 -4.96 13.34
N THR A 29 -3.24 -4.03 14.24
CA THR A 29 -2.67 -2.73 13.88
C THR A 29 -1.19 -2.83 13.46
N ARG A 30 -0.45 -3.76 14.07
CA ARG A 30 0.98 -3.96 13.79
C ARG A 30 1.24 -4.38 12.35
N PHE A 31 0.43 -5.30 11.81
CA PHE A 31 0.61 -5.72 10.43
C PHE A 31 0.38 -4.56 9.46
N ILE A 32 -0.66 -3.76 9.68
CA ILE A 32 -0.96 -2.59 8.83
C ILE A 32 0.20 -1.60 8.84
N MET A 33 0.78 -1.35 10.02
CA MET A 33 1.94 -0.47 10.16
C MET A 33 3.14 -1.01 9.36
N VAL A 34 3.47 -2.30 9.50
CA VAL A 34 4.58 -2.91 8.77
C VAL A 34 4.36 -2.88 7.26
N ALA A 35 3.16 -3.25 6.79
CA ALA A 35 2.82 -3.19 5.37
C ALA A 35 2.92 -1.75 4.83
N THR A 36 2.57 -0.76 5.66
CA THR A 36 2.68 0.65 5.33
C THR A 36 4.12 1.12 5.20
N THR A 37 4.95 0.73 6.16
CA THR A 37 6.38 1.05 6.14
C THR A 37 7.08 0.41 4.96
N ILE A 38 6.81 -0.85 4.65
CA ILE A 38 7.39 -1.56 3.49
C ILE A 38 7.02 -0.85 2.19
N GLY A 39 5.76 -0.45 2.02
CA GLY A 39 5.34 0.26 0.82
C GLY A 39 6.04 1.60 0.65
N MET A 40 6.07 2.44 1.70
CA MET A 40 6.67 3.76 1.62
C MET A 40 8.20 3.73 1.51
N TRP A 41 8.86 2.92 2.34
CA TRP A 41 10.33 2.91 2.44
C TRP A 41 10.99 1.87 1.56
N GLY A 42 10.35 0.72 1.37
CA GLY A 42 10.90 -0.39 0.56
C GLY A 42 10.59 -0.28 -0.92
N ILE A 43 9.53 0.45 -1.31
CA ILE A 43 9.10 0.53 -2.71
C ILE A 43 9.11 1.98 -3.18
N ARG A 44 8.35 2.85 -2.51
CA ARG A 44 8.13 4.21 -2.98
C ARG A 44 9.41 5.04 -2.98
N LEU A 45 10.16 5.01 -1.89
CA LEU A 45 11.39 5.78 -1.76
C LEU A 45 12.49 5.29 -2.72
N PRO A 46 12.78 3.98 -2.86
CA PRO A 46 13.74 3.49 -3.86
C PRO A 46 13.32 3.82 -5.29
N LEU A 47 12.04 3.62 -5.65
CA LEU A 47 11.57 3.95 -6.99
C LEU A 47 11.66 5.45 -7.30
N ALA A 48 11.35 6.31 -6.33
CA ALA A 48 11.51 7.76 -6.49
C ALA A 48 12.98 8.18 -6.55
N ALA A 49 13.85 7.56 -5.75
CA ALA A 49 15.28 7.83 -5.72
C ALA A 49 16.00 7.35 -6.99
N ILE A 50 15.50 6.32 -7.67
CA ILE A 50 15.99 5.89 -8.98
C ILE A 50 15.45 6.82 -10.07
N ALA A 51 14.16 7.16 -10.02
CA ALA A 51 13.51 7.99 -11.04
C ALA A 51 14.02 9.44 -11.06
N GLY A 52 14.31 10.04 -9.90
CA GLY A 52 14.67 11.46 -9.79
C GLY A 52 16.01 11.83 -10.45
N PRO A 53 17.15 11.27 -10.03
CA PRO A 53 18.48 11.69 -10.48
C PRO A 53 18.89 11.12 -11.84
N TRP A 54 18.44 9.91 -12.18
CA TRP A 54 19.00 9.14 -13.31
C TRP A 54 18.24 9.32 -14.62
N LEU A 55 16.96 9.70 -14.59
CA LEU A 55 16.12 9.65 -15.79
C LEU A 55 15.68 11.01 -16.32
N THR A 56 15.96 12.14 -15.64
CA THR A 56 15.19 13.39 -15.88
C THR A 56 13.69 13.08 -15.99
N ALA A 57 13.22 12.13 -15.17
CA ALA A 57 12.00 11.40 -15.48
C ALA A 57 10.81 12.35 -15.42
N ASP A 58 10.00 12.30 -16.48
CA ASP A 58 8.72 12.98 -16.51
C ASP A 58 7.88 12.57 -15.29
N VAL A 59 7.00 13.46 -14.85
CA VAL A 59 6.09 13.34 -13.70
C VAL A 59 5.42 11.95 -13.66
N PHE A 60 5.18 11.34 -14.82
CA PHE A 60 4.74 9.97 -15.00
C PHE A 60 5.44 8.92 -14.12
N PHE A 61 6.78 8.94 -14.01
CA PHE A 61 7.55 7.96 -13.26
C PHE A 61 7.36 8.08 -11.74
N VAL A 62 7.18 9.30 -11.25
CA VAL A 62 6.87 9.54 -9.83
C VAL A 62 5.48 8.99 -9.49
N TRP A 63 4.51 9.13 -10.40
CA TRP A 63 3.18 8.58 -10.21
C TRP A 63 3.10 7.07 -10.37
N SER A 64 3.93 6.46 -11.23
CA SER A 64 4.02 5.00 -11.33
C SER A 64 4.61 4.38 -10.05
N ALA A 65 5.60 5.03 -9.43
CA ALA A 65 6.13 4.61 -8.12
C ALA A 65 5.04 4.62 -7.03
N MET A 66 4.16 5.62 -7.06
CA MET A 66 2.99 5.68 -6.18
C MET A 66 1.98 4.56 -6.48
N ILE A 67 1.68 4.25 -7.75
CA ILE A 67 0.84 3.09 -8.10
C ILE A 67 1.44 1.78 -7.57
N ALA A 68 2.74 1.59 -7.73
CA ALA A 68 3.44 0.40 -7.26
C ALA A 68 3.32 0.22 -5.73
N ASP A 69 3.55 1.28 -4.95
CA ASP A 69 3.38 1.27 -3.49
C ASP A 69 1.96 0.85 -3.09
N TRP A 70 0.93 1.50 -3.64
CA TRP A 70 -0.46 1.17 -3.31
C TRP A 70 -0.86 -0.23 -3.75
N THR A 71 -0.36 -0.71 -4.89
CA THR A 71 -0.65 -2.06 -5.38
C THR A 71 -0.03 -3.12 -4.49
N VAL A 72 1.23 -2.94 -4.09
CA VAL A 72 1.89 -3.89 -3.19
C VAL A 72 1.26 -3.86 -1.80
N ARG A 73 0.92 -2.68 -1.28
CA ARG A 73 0.22 -2.57 0.01
C ARG A 73 -1.14 -3.26 -0.01
N MET A 74 -1.92 -3.06 -1.07
CA MET A 74 -3.18 -3.79 -1.29
C MET A 74 -2.93 -5.30 -1.27
N GLY A 75 -1.93 -5.80 -2.01
CA GLY A 75 -1.58 -7.21 -2.05
C GLY A 75 -1.21 -7.78 -0.68
N LEU A 76 -0.38 -7.08 0.10
CA LEU A 76 0.04 -7.48 1.44
C LEU A 76 -1.15 -7.54 2.41
N LEU A 77 -2.01 -6.52 2.42
CA LEU A 77 -3.19 -6.49 3.28
C LEU A 77 -4.22 -7.55 2.87
N LEU A 78 -4.40 -7.78 1.57
CA LEU A 78 -5.32 -8.81 1.08
C LEU A 78 -4.82 -10.19 1.45
N TRP A 79 -3.53 -10.47 1.27
CA TRP A 79 -2.92 -11.71 1.72
C TRP A 79 -3.08 -11.91 3.22
N ARG A 80 -2.83 -10.87 4.02
CA ARG A 80 -3.02 -10.92 5.47
C ARG A 80 -4.46 -11.18 5.86
N TYR A 81 -5.40 -10.54 5.20
CA TYR A 81 -6.82 -10.73 5.44
C TYR A 81 -7.24 -12.17 5.11
N ARG A 82 -6.76 -12.73 4.00
CA ARG A 82 -7.04 -14.12 3.60
C ARG A 82 -6.33 -15.17 4.46
N SER A 83 -5.21 -14.82 5.10
CA SER A 83 -4.50 -15.74 6.00
C SER A 83 -5.26 -16.06 7.29
N GLU A 84 -6.37 -15.35 7.56
CA GLU A 84 -7.25 -15.49 8.73
C GLU A 84 -6.58 -15.37 10.11
N ARG A 85 -5.26 -15.19 10.21
CA ARG A 85 -4.55 -15.05 11.50
C ARG A 85 -4.95 -13.79 12.28
N TRP A 86 -5.82 -12.97 11.73
CA TRP A 86 -6.40 -11.82 12.43
C TRP A 86 -7.57 -12.27 13.32
N LYS A 87 -8.24 -13.39 13.00
CA LYS A 87 -9.30 -13.99 13.82
C LYS A 87 -8.78 -14.51 15.16
N THR A 88 -7.50 -14.88 15.23
CA THR A 88 -6.84 -15.37 16.45
C THR A 88 -6.42 -14.25 17.39
N ILE A 89 -6.51 -12.98 16.95
CA ILE A 89 -6.20 -11.83 17.80
C ILE A 89 -7.38 -11.64 18.75
N GLN A 90 -7.18 -11.96 20.03
CA GLN A 90 -8.17 -11.68 21.06
C GLN A 90 -8.13 -10.20 21.40
N VAL A 91 -9.13 -9.46 20.91
CA VAL A 91 -9.17 -8.00 21.09
C VAL A 91 -9.56 -7.61 22.52
N ILE A 92 -10.35 -8.43 23.24
CA ILE A 92 -10.59 -8.43 24.70
C ILE A 92 -11.52 -9.64 25.01
N ARG A 93 -11.43 -10.18 26.23
CA ARG A 93 -12.40 -11.10 26.84
C ARG A 93 -13.22 -10.34 27.87
#